data_AF-A0A246S171-F1
#
_entry.id   AF-A0A246S171-F1
#
_cell.length_a   1.000
_cell.length_b   1.000
_cell.length_c   1.000
_cell.angle_alpha   90.00
_cell.angle_beta   90.00
_cell.angle_gamma   90.00
#
_symmetry.space_group_name_H-M   'P 1'
#
loop_
_entity.id
_entity.type
_entity.pdbx_description
1 polymer ?
#
loop_
_entity_poly.entity_id
_entity_poly.type
_entity_poly.pdbx_seq_one_letter_code
_entity_poly.pdbx_strand_id
1 'polypeptide(L)'
;MKVGLLSGLLVMAFMAQSEECPDWPQEQLALETQALTEHIEVWDRAYHDGGESLVADELYDQALARLESWQACLGDTTPHRPLTRVSSSDGTRAHPAAQRGLNKADDEGVRRFTSRREDLWIQPKVDGVAVTLRYVAGELVEAVSR
;
A
#
# COMPACT_ATOMS: atom_id res chain seq x y z
N MET A 1 -44.37 24.83 7.17
CA MET A 1 -43.00 25.37 7.28
C MET A 1 -42.12 24.34 7.96
N LYS A 2 -41.17 23.72 7.25
CA LYS A 2 -40.08 22.93 7.85
C LYS A 2 -38.78 23.37 7.20
N VAL A 3 -37.92 23.91 8.05
CA VAL A 3 -36.66 24.59 7.75
C VAL A 3 -35.63 23.55 7.29
N GLY A 4 -34.97 23.81 6.17
CA GLY A 4 -33.85 23.02 5.69
C GLY A 4 -32.56 23.32 6.46
N LEU A 5 -31.75 22.29 6.70
CA LEU A 5 -30.34 22.46 7.01
C LEU A 5 -29.54 21.89 5.84
N LEU A 6 -28.97 22.78 5.03
CA LEU A 6 -27.89 22.47 4.09
C LEU A 6 -26.59 22.45 4.90
N SER A 7 -26.08 21.25 5.20
CA SER A 7 -24.76 21.07 5.78
C SER A 7 -23.73 21.18 4.65
N GLY A 8 -23.05 22.33 4.57
CA GLY A 8 -21.97 22.54 3.61
C GLY A 8 -20.74 21.74 4.02
N LEU A 9 -20.40 20.73 3.24
CA LEU A 9 -19.16 19.97 3.40
C LEU A 9 -18.01 20.83 2.84
N LEU A 10 -17.22 21.43 3.74
CA LEU A 10 -15.99 22.13 3.40
C LEU A 10 -14.93 21.08 3.02
N VAL A 11 -14.73 20.84 1.73
CA VAL A 11 -13.63 20.01 1.23
C VAL A 11 -12.35 20.81 1.41
N MET A 12 -11.55 20.46 2.42
CA MET A 12 -10.17 20.94 2.53
C MET A 12 -9.36 20.24 1.44
N ALA A 13 -9.04 20.98 0.38
CA ALA A 13 -8.08 20.54 -0.63
C ALA A 13 -6.70 20.46 0.03
N PHE A 14 -6.17 19.23 0.16
CA PHE A 14 -4.79 19.00 0.54
C PHE A 14 -3.92 19.48 -0.63
N MET A 15 -3.38 20.69 -0.54
CA MET A 15 -2.43 21.19 -1.52
C MET A 15 -1.15 20.36 -1.38
N ALA A 16 -0.84 19.55 -2.39
CA ALA A 16 0.48 18.97 -2.55
C ALA A 16 1.46 20.12 -2.77
N GLN A 17 2.16 20.51 -1.71
CA GLN A 17 3.19 21.54 -1.77
C GLN A 17 4.38 20.92 -2.52
N SER A 18 4.69 21.40 -3.72
CA SER A 18 6.03 21.21 -4.27
C SER A 18 6.98 22.05 -3.42
N GLU A 19 7.70 21.44 -2.50
CA GLU A 19 8.68 22.16 -1.68
C GLU A 19 9.81 22.66 -2.60
N GLU A 20 10.03 23.98 -2.62
CA GLU A 20 11.19 24.59 -3.27
C GLU A 20 12.47 24.11 -2.58
N CYS A 21 13.60 24.13 -3.30
CA CYS A 21 14.88 23.74 -2.70
C CYS A 21 15.20 24.63 -1.49
N PRO A 22 15.60 24.05 -0.35
CA PRO A 22 15.94 24.83 0.82
C PRO A 22 17.16 25.72 0.54
N ASP A 23 17.19 26.91 1.14
CA ASP A 23 18.29 27.89 1.05
C ASP A 23 19.50 27.49 1.92
N TRP A 24 19.80 26.19 1.98
CA TRP A 24 20.87 25.64 2.80
C TRP A 24 22.17 25.48 2.00
N PRO A 25 23.33 25.51 2.66
CA PRO A 25 24.57 25.04 2.06
C PRO A 25 24.39 23.61 1.53
N GLN A 26 24.97 23.32 0.36
CA GLN A 26 24.84 22.01 -0.28
C GLN A 26 25.30 20.85 0.63
N GLU A 27 26.33 21.08 1.47
CA GLU A 27 26.81 20.10 2.45
C GLU A 27 25.76 19.79 3.53
N GLN A 28 25.04 20.81 4.00
CA GLN A 28 23.96 20.62 4.97
C GLN A 28 22.79 19.86 4.34
N LEU A 29 22.40 20.23 3.11
CA LEU A 29 21.35 19.51 2.39
C LEU A 29 21.71 18.03 2.23
N ALA A 30 22.95 17.71 1.84
CA ALA A 30 23.41 16.34 1.70
C ALA A 30 23.35 15.54 3.03
N LEU A 31 23.76 16.16 4.14
CA LEU A 31 23.69 15.54 5.47
C LEU A 31 22.25 15.24 5.89
N GLU A 32 21.34 16.19 5.68
CA GLU A 32 19.93 16.04 6.03
C GLU A 32 19.22 15.01 5.12
N THR A 33 19.55 14.99 3.82
CA THR A 33 19.10 13.95 2.89
C THR A 33 19.56 12.56 3.35
N GLN A 34 20.81 12.42 3.77
CA GLN A 34 21.32 11.15 4.29
C GLN A 34 20.59 10.74 5.57
N ALA A 35 20.43 11.65 6.53
CA ALA A 35 19.73 11.36 7.78
C ALA A 35 18.27 10.94 7.53
N LEU A 36 17.57 11.62 6.62
CA LEU A 36 16.20 11.28 6.25
C LEU A 36 16.12 9.89 5.58
N THR A 37 17.07 9.58 4.69
CA THR A 37 17.19 8.26 4.05
C THR A 37 17.34 7.16 5.11
N GLU A 38 18.22 7.34 6.09
CA GLU A 38 18.45 6.37 7.17
C GLU A 38 17.19 6.14 8.03
N HIS A 39 16.41 7.19 8.30
CA HIS A 39 15.14 7.06 9.03
C HIS A 39 14.11 6.26 8.23
N ILE A 40 13.97 6.56 6.94
CA ILE A 40 13.06 5.85 6.05
C ILE A 40 13.46 4.38 5.95
N GLU A 41 14.75 4.06 5.85
CA GLU A 41 15.20 2.66 5.83
C GLU A 41 14.87 1.90 7.13
N VAL A 42 14.92 2.56 8.29
CA VAL A 42 14.51 1.94 9.56
C VAL A 42 13.02 1.62 9.53
N TRP A 43 12.19 2.53 9.03
CA TRP A 43 10.74 2.32 8.89
C TRP A 43 10.44 1.22 7.87
N ASP A 44 11.13 1.21 6.74
CA ASP A 44 11.02 0.17 5.71
C ASP A 44 11.32 -1.20 6.29
N ARG A 45 12.43 -1.36 7.03
CA ARG A 45 12.78 -2.64 7.68
C ARG A 45 11.73 -3.05 8.71
N ALA A 46 11.24 -2.14 9.55
CA ALA A 46 10.24 -2.47 10.56
C ALA A 46 8.92 -2.93 9.92
N TYR A 47 8.47 -2.24 8.88
CA TYR A 47 7.27 -2.60 8.14
C TYR A 47 7.47 -3.92 7.38
N HIS A 48 8.57 -4.04 6.63
CA HIS A 48 8.79 -5.19 5.78
C HIS A 48 9.20 -6.44 6.56
N ASP A 49 10.09 -6.38 7.54
CA ASP A 49 10.56 -7.55 8.27
C ASP A 49 9.68 -7.88 9.48
N GLY A 50 9.24 -6.86 10.21
CA GLY A 50 8.46 -6.99 11.44
C GLY A 50 6.94 -6.91 11.25
N GLY A 51 6.45 -6.36 10.12
CA GLY A 51 5.02 -6.05 9.96
C GLY A 51 4.55 -4.91 10.88
N GLU A 52 5.49 -4.11 11.40
CA GLU A 52 5.22 -3.04 12.35
C GLU A 52 5.25 -1.68 11.65
N SER A 53 4.18 -0.90 11.82
CA SER A 53 4.15 0.49 11.33
C SER A 53 4.62 1.43 12.45
N LEU A 54 5.86 1.92 12.34
CA LEU A 54 6.49 2.80 13.33
C LEU A 54 6.03 4.26 13.23
N VAL A 55 5.47 4.64 12.08
CA VAL A 55 4.95 5.98 11.78
C VAL A 55 3.65 5.85 11.00
N ALA A 56 2.75 6.83 11.10
CA ALA A 56 1.53 6.83 10.30
C ALA A 56 1.86 6.89 8.80
N ASP A 57 1.05 6.23 7.97
CA ASP A 57 1.24 6.16 6.51
C ASP A 57 1.40 7.56 5.89
N GLU A 58 0.59 8.54 6.34
CA GLU A 58 0.69 9.91 5.82
C GLU A 58 2.01 10.60 6.17
N LEU A 59 2.65 10.26 7.29
CA LEU A 59 3.96 10.82 7.67
C LEU A 59 5.09 10.18 6.86
N TYR A 60 4.97 8.88 6.60
CA TYR A 60 5.88 8.15 5.73
C TYR A 60 5.84 8.72 4.30
N ASP A 61 4.65 8.93 3.73
CA ASP A 61 4.48 9.52 2.40
C ASP A 61 5.06 10.94 2.30
N GLN A 62 4.85 11.77 3.34
CA GLN A 62 5.45 13.11 3.40
C GLN A 62 6.98 13.06 3.47
N ALA A 63 7.55 12.09 4.21
CA ALA A 63 8.98 11.90 4.29
C ALA A 63 9.58 11.47 2.94
N LEU A 64 8.92 10.57 2.21
CA LEU A 64 9.32 10.17 0.86
C LEU A 64 9.30 11.34 -0.11
N ALA A 65 8.20 12.12 -0.14
CA ALA A 65 8.09 13.27 -1.01
C ALA A 65 9.19 14.32 -0.74
N ARG A 66 9.55 14.51 0.54
CA ARG A 66 10.66 15.39 0.93
C ARG A 66 12.03 14.83 0.54
N LEU A 67 12.22 13.51 0.68
CA LEU A 67 13.46 12.87 0.25
C LEU A 67 13.66 13.05 -1.27
N GLU A 68 12.61 12.81 -2.06
CA GLU A 68 12.63 12.99 -3.52
C GLU A 68 12.93 14.45 -3.90
N SER A 69 12.32 15.42 -3.21
CA SER A 69 12.56 16.85 -3.49
C SER A 69 14.00 17.24 -3.18
N TRP A 70 14.56 16.80 -2.06
CA TRP A 70 15.93 17.11 -1.67
C TRP A 70 16.97 16.42 -2.56
N GLN A 71 16.74 15.16 -2.95
CA GLN A 71 17.57 14.47 -3.93
C GLN A 71 17.61 15.25 -5.25
N ALA A 72 16.45 15.69 -5.75
CA ALA A 72 16.37 16.49 -6.97
C ALA A 72 17.18 17.80 -6.86
N CYS A 73 17.16 18.46 -5.71
CA CYS A 73 17.96 19.65 -5.44
C CYS A 73 19.48 19.37 -5.41
N LEU A 74 19.90 18.15 -5.02
CA LEU A 74 21.28 17.70 -5.08
C LEU A 74 21.70 17.19 -6.47
N GLY A 75 20.77 17.14 -7.43
CA GLY A 75 21.00 16.59 -8.76
C GLY A 75 20.94 15.06 -8.82
N ASP A 76 20.48 14.39 -7.76
CA ASP A 76 20.14 12.97 -7.76
C ASP A 76 18.65 12.82 -8.08
N THR A 77 18.32 12.01 -9.09
CA THR A 77 16.93 11.74 -9.48
C THR A 77 16.55 10.29 -9.27
N THR A 78 17.35 9.56 -8.49
CA THR A 78 17.10 8.17 -8.16
C THR A 78 15.96 8.10 -7.16
N PRO A 79 14.77 7.59 -7.54
CA PRO A 79 13.66 7.51 -6.60
C PRO A 79 13.98 6.53 -5.47
N HIS A 80 13.54 6.85 -4.24
CA HIS A 80 13.64 5.91 -3.13
C HIS A 80 12.93 4.61 -3.47
N ARG A 81 13.59 3.49 -3.22
CA ARG A 81 13.02 2.17 -3.45
C ARG A 81 12.91 1.45 -2.11
N PRO A 82 11.69 1.31 -1.56
CA PRO A 82 11.50 0.62 -0.31
C PRO A 82 12.11 -0.78 -0.38
N LEU A 83 12.68 -1.23 0.74
CA LEU A 83 13.25 -2.57 0.87
C LEU A 83 12.19 -3.62 0.57
N THR A 84 12.15 -4.07 -0.67
CA THR A 84 11.12 -5.01 -1.07
C THR A 84 11.50 -6.37 -0.51
N ARG A 85 10.67 -6.98 0.35
CA ARG A 85 10.80 -8.39 0.76
C ARG A 85 10.65 -9.39 -0.42
N VAL A 86 10.69 -8.91 -1.66
CA VAL A 86 10.70 -9.74 -2.86
C VAL A 86 12.15 -9.89 -3.29
N SER A 87 12.81 -10.92 -2.78
CA SER A 87 14.19 -11.27 -3.14
C SER A 87 14.34 -11.71 -4.60
N SER A 88 13.24 -12.06 -5.26
CA SER A 88 13.08 -12.14 -6.72
C SER A 88 11.61 -12.44 -7.02
N SER A 89 11.06 -11.85 -8.07
CA SER A 89 9.93 -12.47 -8.77
C SER A 89 10.45 -12.90 -10.12
N ASP A 90 10.34 -14.17 -10.45
CA ASP A 90 10.79 -14.72 -11.73
C ASP A 90 9.88 -14.32 -12.91
N GLY A 91 9.30 -13.11 -12.87
CA GLY A 91 8.29 -12.64 -13.79
C GLY A 91 6.94 -13.37 -13.64
N THR A 92 6.05 -13.14 -14.60
CA THR A 92 4.70 -13.70 -14.61
C THR A 92 4.74 -15.23 -14.67
N ARG A 93 4.06 -15.89 -13.73
CA ARG A 93 3.87 -17.34 -13.70
C ARG A 93 2.42 -17.68 -14.05
N ALA A 94 2.22 -18.73 -14.83
CA ALA A 94 0.87 -19.22 -15.12
C ALA A 94 0.30 -19.91 -13.87
N HIS A 95 -0.91 -19.51 -13.45
CA HIS A 95 -1.59 -20.20 -12.36
C HIS A 95 -2.03 -21.61 -12.80
N PRO A 96 -1.87 -22.64 -11.95
CA PRO A 96 -2.32 -24.00 -12.25
C PRO A 96 -3.85 -24.12 -12.34
N ALA A 97 -4.58 -23.15 -11.76
CA ALA A 97 -6.03 -23.04 -11.86
C ALA A 97 -6.43 -21.56 -12.02
N ALA A 98 -7.54 -21.33 -12.73
CA ALA A 98 -8.04 -19.97 -12.95
C ALA A 98 -8.51 -19.35 -11.63
N GLN A 99 -7.90 -18.24 -11.23
CA GLN A 99 -8.40 -17.43 -10.14
C GLN A 99 -9.56 -16.55 -10.63
N ARG A 100 -10.72 -16.62 -9.97
CA ARG A 100 -11.92 -15.85 -10.34
C ARG A 100 -12.28 -14.83 -9.27
N GLY A 101 -12.96 -13.75 -9.68
CA GLY A 101 -13.62 -12.84 -8.76
C GLY A 101 -14.96 -13.40 -8.26
N LEU A 102 -15.50 -12.76 -7.23
CA LEU A 102 -16.86 -12.99 -6.75
C LEU A 102 -17.78 -11.88 -7.25
N ASN A 103 -19.00 -12.24 -7.65
CA ASN A 103 -20.04 -11.26 -7.94
C ASN A 103 -20.53 -10.66 -6.63
N LYS A 104 -20.66 -9.33 -6.61
CA LYS A 104 -21.29 -8.62 -5.48
C LYS A 104 -22.80 -8.81 -5.54
N ALA A 105 -23.44 -8.87 -4.37
CA ALA A 105 -24.88 -8.90 -4.22
C ALA A 105 -25.31 -7.93 -3.12
N ASP A 106 -26.49 -7.36 -3.28
CA ASP A 106 -27.19 -6.61 -2.24
C ASP A 106 -27.99 -7.54 -1.33
N ASP A 107 -28.69 -6.99 -0.34
CA ASP A 107 -29.46 -7.76 0.63
C ASP A 107 -30.52 -8.67 -0.01
N GLU A 108 -31.22 -8.18 -1.04
CA GLU A 108 -32.21 -8.99 -1.76
C GLU A 108 -31.52 -10.12 -2.53
N GLY A 109 -30.42 -9.82 -3.21
CA GLY A 109 -29.60 -10.80 -3.92
C GLY A 109 -29.07 -11.88 -3.00
N VAL A 110 -28.58 -11.51 -1.81
CA VAL A 110 -28.15 -12.46 -0.78
C VAL A 110 -29.32 -13.32 -0.32
N ARG A 111 -30.46 -12.74 0.06
CA ARG A 111 -31.66 -13.51 0.47
C ARG A 111 -32.13 -14.47 -0.61
N ARG A 112 -32.11 -14.05 -1.87
CA ARG A 112 -32.45 -14.90 -3.02
C ARG A 112 -31.42 -16.01 -3.24
N PHE A 113 -30.14 -15.73 -3.05
CA PHE A 113 -29.08 -16.72 -3.16
C PHE A 113 -29.18 -17.79 -2.06
N THR A 114 -29.46 -17.37 -0.82
CA THR A 114 -29.52 -18.26 0.34
C THR A 114 -30.82 -19.04 0.42
N SER A 115 -31.96 -18.50 -0.02
CA SER A 115 -33.28 -19.15 0.15
C SER A 115 -33.47 -20.51 -0.54
N ARG A 116 -32.56 -20.90 -1.44
CA ARG A 116 -32.63 -22.16 -2.19
C ARG A 116 -31.48 -23.13 -1.84
N ARG A 117 -30.72 -22.85 -0.78
CA ARG A 117 -29.49 -23.58 -0.43
C ARG A 117 -29.43 -23.83 1.06
N GLU A 118 -29.01 -25.03 1.43
CA GLU A 118 -28.71 -25.42 2.82
C GLU A 118 -27.19 -25.59 2.97
N ASP A 119 -26.69 -25.66 4.20
CA ASP A 119 -25.27 -25.87 4.54
C ASP A 119 -24.29 -24.89 3.90
N LEU A 120 -24.65 -23.60 3.89
CA LEU A 120 -23.79 -22.54 3.36
C LEU A 120 -22.57 -22.28 4.25
N TRP A 121 -21.38 -22.27 3.63
CA TRP A 121 -20.18 -21.76 4.28
C TRP A 121 -20.09 -20.24 4.10
N ILE A 122 -20.27 -19.51 5.20
CA ILE A 122 -20.07 -18.06 5.25
C ILE A 122 -18.66 -17.77 5.76
N GLN A 123 -17.92 -16.95 5.01
CA GLN A 123 -16.59 -16.48 5.40
C GLN A 123 -16.53 -14.96 5.28
N PRO A 124 -15.78 -14.27 6.15
CA PRO A 124 -15.51 -12.85 5.98
C PRO A 124 -14.72 -12.63 4.69
N LYS A 125 -15.10 -11.63 3.89
CA LYS A 125 -14.28 -11.20 2.77
C LYS A 125 -13.09 -10.42 3.30
N VAL A 126 -11.91 -11.03 3.26
CA VAL A 126 -10.65 -10.32 3.51
C VAL A 126 -10.43 -9.31 2.39
N ASP A 127 -9.99 -8.10 2.75
CA ASP A 127 -9.57 -7.09 1.79
C ASP A 127 -8.05 -7.08 1.69
N GLY A 128 -7.54 -7.74 0.66
CA GLY A 128 -6.11 -7.98 0.49
C GLY A 128 -5.81 -8.54 -0.90
N VAL A 129 -4.61 -9.09 -1.06
CA VAL A 129 -4.12 -9.64 -2.32
C VAL A 129 -4.37 -11.15 -2.39
N ALA A 130 -4.94 -11.63 -3.49
CA ALA A 130 -5.13 -13.05 -3.72
C ALA A 130 -3.81 -13.72 -4.14
N VAL A 131 -3.49 -14.85 -3.51
CA VAL A 131 -2.27 -15.64 -3.78
C VAL A 131 -2.60 -17.11 -3.97
N THR A 132 -1.87 -17.78 -4.86
CA THR A 132 -1.85 -19.25 -5.00
C THR A 132 -0.57 -19.80 -4.39
N LEU A 133 -0.70 -20.79 -3.52
CA LEU A 133 0.42 -21.54 -2.97
C LEU A 133 0.41 -22.96 -3.55
N ARG A 134 1.54 -23.44 -4.07
CA ARG A 134 1.71 -24.83 -4.49
C ARG A 134 2.56 -25.59 -3.49
N TYR A 135 2.01 -26.68 -2.97
CA TYR A 135 2.71 -27.60 -2.08
C TYR A 135 2.97 -28.93 -2.78
N VAL A 136 4.17 -29.51 -2.60
CA VAL A 136 4.54 -30.84 -3.09
C VAL A 136 5.06 -31.64 -1.91
N ALA A 137 4.45 -32.81 -1.65
CA ALA A 137 4.78 -33.65 -0.49
C ALA A 137 4.73 -32.90 0.87
N GLY A 138 3.85 -31.90 0.99
CA GLY A 138 3.71 -31.08 2.21
C GLY A 138 4.61 -29.86 2.25
N GLU A 139 5.58 -29.73 1.34
CA GLU A 139 6.52 -28.60 1.30
C GLU A 139 6.05 -27.50 0.34
N LEU A 140 6.18 -26.24 0.75
CA LEU A 140 5.87 -25.09 -0.11
C LEU A 140 6.94 -24.94 -1.19
N VAL A 141 6.54 -25.01 -2.45
CA VAL A 141 7.46 -24.90 -3.60
C VAL A 141 7.20 -23.68 -4.48
N GLU A 142 6.04 -23.03 -4.35
CA GLU A 142 5.72 -21.81 -5.11
C GLU A 142 4.65 -20.96 -4.41
N ALA A 143 4.79 -19.64 -4.50
CA ALA A 143 3.77 -18.66 -4.15
C ALA A 143 3.62 -17.64 -5.30
N VAL A 144 2.41 -17.46 -5.82
CA VAL A 144 2.13 -16.59 -6.98
C VAL A 144 0.96 -15.67 -6.67
N SER A 145 1.16 -14.36 -6.82
CA SER A 145 0.07 -13.37 -6.78
C SER A 145 -0.85 -13.51 -8.00
N ARG A 146 -2.14 -13.21 -7.84
CA ARG A 146 -3.11 -13.18 -8.94
C ARG A 146 -2.74 -12.24 -10.09
#